data_AF-A0AAN2FCY9-F1
#
_entry.id   AF-A0AAN2FCY9-F1
#
_cell.length_a   1.000
_cell.length_b   1.000
_cell.length_c   1.000
_cell.angle_alpha   90.00
_cell.angle_beta   90.00
_cell.angle_gamma   90.00
#
_symmetry.space_group_name_H-M   'P 1'
#
loop_
_entity.id
_entity.type
_entity.pdbx_description
1 polymer ?
#
loop_
_entity_poly.entity_id
_entity_poly.type
_entity_poly.pdbx_seq_one_letter_code
_entity_poly.pdbx_strand_id
1 'polypeptide(L)'
;MTPNGEMYFRKETYLKDFSLTSKSNQHFFMHEMTHVWQHQHGMWVRTRGVFSWASTYKYTIDPGKNLNKYSMEQQPQVIADYFLLKKYGVSGLESEIGRQAGF
;
A
#
# COMPACT_ATOMS: atom_id res chain seq x y z
N MET A 1 -5.96 -6.26 -5.25
CA MET A 1 -7.24 -5.99 -4.58
C MET A 1 -7.34 -6.91 -3.40
N THR A 2 -7.65 -6.38 -2.21
CA THR A 2 -7.64 -7.17 -0.96
C THR A 2 -8.88 -6.90 -0.10
N PRO A 3 -10.06 -7.44 -0.47
CA PRO A 3 -11.34 -7.06 0.14
C PRO A 3 -11.70 -7.82 1.43
N ASN A 4 -11.12 -8.99 1.67
CA ASN A 4 -11.54 -9.95 2.70
C ASN A 4 -10.33 -10.59 3.43
N GLY A 5 -9.16 -9.94 3.38
CA GLY A 5 -7.92 -10.49 3.92
C GLY A 5 -7.18 -11.41 2.95
N GLU A 6 -7.70 -11.64 1.74
CA GLU A 6 -6.99 -12.33 0.66
C GLU A 6 -6.61 -11.34 -0.44
N MET A 7 -5.40 -11.48 -0.98
CA MET A 7 -4.93 -10.68 -2.10
C MET A 7 -5.33 -11.34 -3.43
N TYR A 8 -6.11 -10.63 -4.22
CA TYR A 8 -6.48 -11.02 -5.59
C TYR A 8 -5.67 -10.19 -6.58
N PHE A 9 -4.90 -10.89 -7.41
CA PHE A 9 -4.10 -10.34 -8.49
C PHE A 9 -4.72 -10.72 -9.83
N ARG A 10 -4.59 -9.83 -10.82
CA ARG A 10 -4.83 -10.23 -12.22
C ARG A 10 -3.69 -11.14 -12.66
N LYS A 11 -3.93 -12.00 -13.65
CA LYS A 11 -2.92 -12.97 -14.10
C LYS A 11 -1.61 -12.27 -14.53
N GLU A 12 -1.72 -11.07 -15.08
CA GLU A 12 -0.60 -10.27 -15.58
C GLU A 12 0.22 -9.62 -14.46
N THR A 13 -0.37 -9.42 -13.28
CA THR A 13 0.27 -8.76 -12.14
C THR A 13 0.69 -9.73 -11.03
N TYR A 14 0.25 -10.98 -11.11
CA TYR A 14 0.65 -12.03 -10.18
C TYR A 14 2.13 -12.41 -10.37
N LEU A 15 2.84 -12.52 -9.25
CA LEU A 15 4.21 -13.02 -9.19
C LEU A 15 4.28 -14.14 -8.16
N LYS A 16 5.08 -15.17 -8.45
CA LYS A 16 5.26 -16.33 -7.56
C LYS A 16 5.90 -15.94 -6.23
N ASP A 17 6.82 -14.98 -6.28
CA ASP A 17 7.51 -14.46 -5.10
C ASP A 17 7.80 -12.98 -5.30
N PHE A 18 7.04 -12.11 -4.62
CA PHE A 18 7.21 -10.66 -4.70
C PHE A 18 8.53 -10.20 -4.05
N SER A 19 9.12 -10.96 -3.12
CA SER A 19 10.32 -10.56 -2.40
C SER A 19 11.59 -10.47 -3.28
N LEU A 20 11.57 -11.20 -4.40
CA LEU A 20 12.66 -11.29 -5.39
C LEU A 20 12.43 -10.40 -6.62
N THR A 21 11.48 -9.46 -6.55
CA THR A 21 11.03 -8.67 -7.71
C THR A 21 11.47 -7.20 -7.62
N SER A 22 11.01 -6.35 -8.54
CA SER A 22 11.30 -4.92 -8.53
C SER A 22 10.84 -4.23 -7.23
N LYS A 23 11.44 -3.09 -6.90
CA LYS A 23 11.04 -2.27 -5.75
C LYS A 23 9.56 -1.89 -5.84
N SER A 24 9.08 -1.52 -7.02
CA SER A 24 7.67 -1.24 -7.31
C SER A 24 6.74 -2.41 -6.95
N ASN A 25 7.10 -3.63 -7.34
CA ASN A 25 6.28 -4.81 -7.03
C ASN A 25 6.32 -5.16 -5.54
N GLN A 26 7.46 -4.98 -4.88
CA GLN A 26 7.57 -5.14 -3.43
C GLN A 26 6.76 -4.08 -2.67
N HIS A 27 6.80 -2.82 -3.12
CA HIS A 27 6.00 -1.73 -2.58
C HIS A 27 4.50 -2.03 -2.70
N PHE A 28 4.05 -2.42 -3.89
CA PHE A 28 2.68 -2.84 -4.15
C PHE A 28 2.25 -4.01 -3.25
N PHE A 29 3.10 -5.02 -3.10
CA PHE A 29 2.84 -6.13 -2.20
C PHE A 29 2.68 -5.67 -0.74
N MET A 30 3.54 -4.77 -0.26
CA MET A 30 3.44 -4.23 1.10
C MET A 30 2.17 -3.38 1.31
N HIS A 31 1.75 -2.63 0.28
CA HIS A 31 0.48 -1.90 0.29
C HIS A 31 -0.69 -2.87 0.46
N GLU A 32 -0.79 -3.89 -0.39
CA GLU A 32 -1.89 -4.86 -0.33
C GLU A 32 -1.84 -5.73 0.94
N MET A 33 -0.65 -6.10 1.43
CA MET A 33 -0.50 -6.78 2.71
C MET A 33 -0.94 -5.94 3.91
N THR A 34 -0.81 -4.61 3.83
CA THR A 34 -1.36 -3.74 4.88
C THR A 34 -2.88 -3.82 4.93
N HIS A 35 -3.55 -3.96 3.78
CA HIS A 35 -4.99 -4.20 3.77
C HIS A 35 -5.38 -5.56 4.37
N VAL A 36 -4.57 -6.60 4.18
CA VAL A 36 -4.76 -7.88 4.89
C VAL A 36 -4.68 -7.64 6.40
N TRP A 37 -3.66 -6.92 6.86
CA TRP A 37 -3.48 -6.58 8.27
C TRP A 37 -4.66 -5.76 8.83
N GLN A 38 -5.12 -4.73 8.10
CA GLN A 38 -6.29 -3.93 8.47
C GLN A 38 -7.54 -4.81 8.66
N HIS A 39 -7.80 -5.72 7.71
CA HIS A 39 -8.91 -6.67 7.79
C HIS A 39 -8.81 -7.57 9.03
N GLN A 40 -7.62 -8.11 9.32
CA GLN A 40 -7.38 -8.93 10.51
C GLN A 40 -7.59 -8.16 11.82
N HIS A 41 -7.46 -6.84 11.80
CA HIS A 41 -7.71 -5.95 12.95
C HIS A 41 -9.15 -5.39 12.96
N GLY A 42 -10.07 -6.00 12.22
CA GLY A 42 -11.49 -5.65 12.24
C GLY A 42 -11.85 -4.39 11.46
N MET A 43 -10.94 -3.85 10.64
CA MET A 43 -11.26 -2.74 9.74
C MET A 43 -12.07 -3.25 8.54
N TRP A 44 -13.15 -2.55 8.21
CA TRP A 44 -14.06 -2.92 7.12
C TRP A 44 -13.50 -2.53 5.74
N VAL A 45 -12.50 -3.28 5.28
CA VAL A 45 -11.81 -3.05 3.99
C VAL A 45 -12.75 -3.17 2.78
N ARG A 46 -13.89 -3.88 2.91
CA ARG A 46 -14.92 -4.02 1.86
C ARG A 46 -15.58 -2.71 1.43
N THR A 47 -15.47 -1.64 2.23
CA THR A 47 -15.92 -0.29 1.83
C THR A 47 -15.11 0.29 0.67
N ARG A 48 -13.95 -0.31 0.31
CA ARG A 48 -13.15 0.01 -0.89
C ARG A 48 -13.96 0.06 -2.18
N GLY A 49 -14.87 -0.91 -2.41
CA GLY A 49 -15.63 -0.97 -3.65
C GLY A 49 -16.60 0.21 -3.84
N VAL A 50 -17.02 0.85 -2.75
CA VAL A 50 -18.00 1.93 -2.74
C VAL A 50 -17.34 3.31 -2.87
N PHE A 51 -16.09 3.45 -2.41
CA PHE A 51 -15.36 4.74 -2.36
C PHE A 51 -14.07 4.79 -3.19
N SER A 52 -13.78 3.76 -4.01
CA SER A 52 -12.56 3.66 -4.84
C SER A 52 -12.29 4.87 -5.75
N TRP A 53 -13.30 5.66 -6.09
CA TRP A 53 -13.16 6.84 -6.94
C TRP A 53 -12.72 8.10 -6.17
N ALA A 54 -12.87 8.11 -4.85
CA ALA A 54 -12.57 9.26 -3.98
C ALA A 54 -11.32 9.05 -3.10
N SER A 55 -10.66 7.89 -3.21
CA SER A 55 -9.53 7.54 -2.35
C SER A 55 -8.22 8.10 -2.88
N THR A 56 -7.70 9.11 -2.19
CA THR A 56 -6.40 9.71 -2.50
C THR A 56 -5.27 8.92 -1.85
N TYR A 57 -4.35 8.39 -2.66
CA TYR A 57 -3.11 7.76 -2.20
C TYR A 57 -2.11 8.78 -1.65
N LYS A 58 -2.18 10.03 -2.11
CA LYS A 58 -1.34 11.12 -1.59
C LYS A 58 -1.65 11.37 -0.12
N TYR A 59 -0.60 11.54 0.67
CA TYR A 59 -0.64 11.92 2.07
C TYR A 59 0.47 12.93 2.36
N THR A 60 0.35 13.61 3.50
CA THR A 60 1.42 14.46 4.04
C THR A 60 1.79 13.91 5.41
N ILE A 61 3.09 13.77 5.66
CA ILE A 61 3.58 13.41 6.99
C ILE A 61 3.34 14.59 7.92
N ASP A 62 2.60 14.33 8.99
CA ASP A 62 2.35 15.26 10.07
C ASP A 62 2.88 14.63 11.38
N PRO A 63 3.86 15.25 12.07
CA PRO A 63 4.43 14.74 13.32
C PRO A 63 3.41 14.50 14.44
N GLY A 64 2.27 15.19 14.43
CA GLY A 64 1.18 15.00 15.41
C GLY A 64 0.18 13.91 15.00
N LYS A 65 0.32 13.34 13.81
CA LYS A 65 -0.66 12.43 13.21
C LYS A 65 -0.19 10.99 13.29
N ASN A 66 -0.78 10.23 14.22
CA ASN A 66 -0.61 8.78 14.28
C ASN A 66 -1.15 8.08 13.02
N LEU A 67 -0.64 6.89 12.71
CA LEU A 67 -1.03 6.11 11.53
C LEU A 67 -2.56 5.92 11.42
N ASN A 68 -3.24 5.65 12.52
CA ASN A 68 -4.70 5.45 12.55
C ASN A 68 -5.54 6.70 12.18
N LYS A 69 -4.91 7.88 12.06
CA LYS A 69 -5.55 9.13 11.62
C LYS A 69 -5.47 9.32 10.11
N TYR A 70 -4.70 8.50 9.40
CA TYR A 70 -4.68 8.48 7.94
C TYR A 70 -5.86 7.67 7.39
N SER A 71 -6.30 7.97 6.17
CA SER A 71 -7.37 7.22 5.51
C SER A 71 -6.97 5.75 5.31
N MET A 72 -7.94 4.88 5.04
CA MET A 72 -7.66 3.45 4.87
C MET A 72 -6.68 3.15 3.72
N GLU A 73 -6.61 3.98 2.68
CA GLU A 73 -5.61 3.86 1.60
C GLU A 73 -4.28 4.53 1.92
N GLN A 74 -4.30 5.62 2.68
CA GLN A 74 -3.09 6.33 3.06
C GLN A 74 -2.24 5.53 4.07
N GLN A 75 -2.86 4.75 4.96
CA GLN A 75 -2.13 3.91 5.90
C GLN A 75 -1.20 2.88 5.19
N PRO A 76 -1.71 2.05 4.25
CA PRO A 76 -0.89 1.19 3.39
C PRO A 76 0.21 1.94 2.66
N GLN A 77 -0.11 3.11 2.12
CA GLN A 77 0.85 3.92 1.38
C GLN A 77 2.03 4.35 2.27
N VAL A 78 1.72 4.87 3.47
CA VAL A 78 2.73 5.23 4.49
C VAL A 78 3.60 4.02 4.86
N ILE A 79 2.98 2.86 5.07
CA ILE A 79 3.71 1.64 5.45
C ILE A 79 4.61 1.14 4.31
N ALA A 80 4.12 1.15 3.07
CA ALA A 80 4.86 0.70 1.91
C ALA A 80 6.05 1.63 1.59
N ASP A 81 5.86 2.94 1.73
CA ASP A 81 6.94 3.93 1.60
C ASP A 81 7.99 3.77 2.72
N TYR A 82 7.54 3.56 3.96
CA TYR A 82 8.43 3.27 5.08
C TYR A 82 9.25 1.99 4.85
N PHE A 83 8.64 0.93 4.30
CA PHE A 83 9.36 -0.29 3.93
C PHE A 83 10.47 -0.02 2.90
N LEU A 84 10.18 0.74 1.84
CA LEU A 84 11.20 1.10 0.85
C LEU A 84 12.33 1.92 1.47
N LEU A 85 11.98 2.91 2.29
CA LEU A 85 12.95 3.74 3.00
C LEU A 85 13.84 2.87 3.89
N LYS A 86 13.26 1.92 4.62
CA LYS A 86 13.98 1.05 5.54
C LYS A 86 14.90 0.06 4.81
N LYS A 87 14.46 -0.49 3.67
CA LYS A 87 15.17 -1.55 2.92
C LYS A 87 16.17 -1.01 1.92
N TYR A 88 15.87 0.12 1.27
CA TYR A 88 16.62 0.66 0.14
C TYR A 88 17.12 2.09 0.34
N GLY A 89 16.83 2.71 1.49
CA GLY A 89 17.20 4.09 1.78
C GLY A 89 16.39 5.11 0.97
N VAL A 90 16.79 6.39 1.10
CA VAL A 90 16.10 7.52 0.46
C VAL A 90 16.08 7.37 -1.06
N SER A 91 17.18 6.94 -1.66
CA SER A 91 17.27 6.74 -3.12
C SER A 91 16.30 5.67 -3.65
N GLY A 92 16.01 4.63 -2.85
CA GLY A 92 15.04 3.61 -3.22
C GLY A 92 13.59 4.09 -3.11
N LEU A 93 13.32 4.97 -2.15
CA LEU A 93 12.00 5.60 -2.01
C LEU A 93 11.75 6.61 -3.14
N GLU A 94 12.71 7.48 -3.42
CA GLU A 94 12.61 8.51 -4.47
C GLU A 94 12.37 7.91 -5.86
N SER A 95 12.97 6.74 -6.16
CA SER A 95 12.74 6.04 -7.43
C SER A 95 11.30 5.56 -7.63
N GLU A 96 10.49 5.48 -6.56
CA GLU A 96 9.14 4.93 -6.60
C GLU A 96 8.05 5.98 -6.33
N ILE A 97 8.32 7.05 -5.55
CA ILE A 97 7.37 8.15 -5.29
C ILE A 97 6.83 8.77 -6.60
N GLY A 98 7.65 8.85 -7.65
CA GLY A 98 7.26 9.39 -8.96
C GLY A 98 6.37 8.47 -9.82
N ARG A 99 6.22 7.18 -9.47
CA ARG A 99 5.44 6.20 -10.25
C ARG A 99 4.02 5.96 -9.72
N GLN A 100 3.69 6.44 -8.52
CA GLN A 100 2.42 6.15 -7.81
C GLN A 100 1.19 6.92 -8.33
N ALA A 101 1.18 7.37 -9.58
CA ALA A 101 0.01 8.00 -10.22
C ALA A 101 -0.83 7.03 -11.09
N GLY A 102 -0.45 5.76 -11.20
CA GLY A 102 -1.16 4.81 -12.05
C GLY A 102 -1.19 3.42 -11.44
N PHE A 103 -2.31 3.11 -10.77
CA PHE A 103 -2.92 1.80 -10.94
C PHE A 103 -3.67 1.79 -12.26
#